data_AF-A0A2V9D6A4-F1
#
_entry.id   AF-A0A2V9D6A4-F1
#
_cell.length_a   1.000
_cell.length_b   1.000
_cell.length_c   1.000
_cell.angle_alpha   90.00
_cell.angle_beta   90.00
_cell.angle_gamma   90.00
#
_symmetry.space_group_name_H-M   'P 1'
#
loop_
_entity.id
_entity.type
_entity.pdbx_description
1 polymer ?
#
loop_
_entity_poly.entity_id
_entity_poly.type
_entity_poly.pdbx_seq_one_letter_code
_entity_poly.pdbx_strand_id
1 'polypeptide(L)'
;MSCVVLFTLSSFLCGIAPSLPLLIVFRVLQGVGGGGLQPSEQAILADTFPPAKRGMAFAVYAMAVVVAPALGPTIGGWITDNYSWRWIFFMNIPFGVLSVLLTTLLVSDPPWLRSKKSGGVRVDYIGFGLLALGLGALQVVLDKGEREDWFDTRYIVVLTVLSIICLVAVYFWELHHKQPIIEVRLFSDRTFLMACVMLFMVGFVLYATTLLLPQLAQTLMGYTAELAGLMIMPGGFTLILVLPFVGFLLSRYDARVMIAFGLLLLAMSMFLMAHRFDLDVDFKTMMWARVLQAVSLAFLFIPINTAAYSYLPREKNNTASGLINLFRNIGGSVGISFVTTMLARRTQFHQSVLTAHATAYSAQFRAAVQGTSQIFMSAGAVTAQQQTYGQLYGSILRQSNMIAYLDNFWMLGVSALAVIPFVFLMKRPPQGAVAAGH
;
A
#
# COMPACT_ATOMS: atom_id res chain seq x y z
N MET A 1 21.06 14.81 -7.02
CA MET A 1 21.27 15.68 -5.83
C MET A 1 19.99 16.33 -5.34
N SER A 2 19.31 17.16 -6.15
CA SER A 2 18.15 17.94 -5.69
C SER A 2 17.03 17.12 -5.05
N CYS A 3 16.75 15.91 -5.57
CA CYS A 3 15.77 14.99 -4.99
C CYS A 3 16.12 14.56 -3.56
N VAL A 4 17.38 14.18 -3.30
CA VAL A 4 17.85 13.74 -1.97
C VAL A 4 17.84 14.90 -0.99
N VAL A 5 18.30 16.08 -1.41
CA VAL A 5 18.30 17.29 -0.57
C VAL A 5 16.87 17.68 -0.19
N LEU A 6 15.96 17.72 -1.17
CA LEU A 6 14.55 18.03 -0.93
C LEU A 6 13.90 17.01 0.01
N PHE A 7 14.15 15.72 -0.21
CA PHE A 7 13.63 14.64 0.65
C PHE A 7 14.16 14.78 2.09
N THR A 8 15.46 15.01 2.25
CA THR A 8 16.13 15.10 3.56
C THR A 8 15.66 16.32 4.35
N LEU A 9 15.63 17.49 3.70
CA LEU A 9 15.15 18.72 4.32
C LEU A 9 13.67 18.60 4.70
N SER A 10 12.84 18.08 3.80
CA SER A 10 11.42 17.87 4.08
C SER A 10 11.21 16.83 5.19
N SER A 11 12.07 15.81 5.31
CA SER A 11 12.05 14.87 6.44
C SER A 11 12.33 15.55 7.76
N PHE A 12 13.35 16.41 7.82
CA PHE A 12 13.61 17.22 9.02
C PHE A 12 12.40 18.08 9.39
N LEU A 13 11.81 18.77 8.41
CA LEU A 13 10.62 19.60 8.59
C LEU A 13 9.42 18.78 9.09
N CYS A 14 9.22 17.55 8.60
CA CYS A 14 8.20 16.64 9.13
C CYS A 14 8.42 16.30 10.61
N GLY A 15 9.67 16.06 11.02
CA GLY A 15 10.01 15.73 12.41
C GLY A 15 9.71 16.86 13.39
N ILE A 16 9.92 18.12 12.99
CA ILE A 16 9.66 19.31 13.82
C ILE A 16 8.26 19.92 13.61
N ALA A 17 7.38 19.28 12.83
CA ALA A 17 6.08 19.84 12.51
C ALA A 17 5.24 20.12 13.78
N PRO A 18 4.72 21.36 13.96
CA PRO A 18 3.94 21.76 15.12
C PRO A 18 2.46 21.37 15.01
N SER A 19 1.98 21.11 13.79
CA SER A 19 0.58 20.80 13.51
C SER A 19 0.42 19.82 12.37
N LEU A 20 -0.72 19.11 12.34
CA LEU A 20 -1.06 18.13 11.32
C LEU A 20 -1.09 18.73 9.90
N PRO A 21 -1.69 19.92 9.64
CA PRO A 21 -1.68 20.51 8.30
C PRO A 21 -0.27 20.79 7.79
N LEU A 22 0.62 21.31 8.64
CA LEU A 22 1.99 21.59 8.23
C LEU A 22 2.78 20.31 7.98
N LEU A 23 2.58 19.27 8.80
CA LEU A 23 3.11 17.93 8.54
C LEU A 23 2.70 17.41 7.17
N ILE A 24 1.43 17.59 6.78
CA ILE A 24 0.93 17.18 5.46
C ILE A 24 1.66 17.94 4.34
N VAL A 25 1.85 19.26 4.46
CA VAL A 25 2.60 20.05 3.46
C VAL A 25 4.02 19.54 3.31
N PHE A 26 4.72 19.28 4.42
CA PHE A 26 6.08 18.74 4.37
C PHE A 26 6.12 17.33 3.80
N ARG A 27 5.09 16.51 4.03
CA ARG A 27 4.96 15.18 3.40
C ARG A 27 4.75 15.26 1.90
N VAL A 28 4.02 16.25 1.40
CA VAL A 28 3.89 16.51 -0.03
C VAL A 28 5.26 16.87 -0.63
N LEU A 29 6.00 17.79 0.00
CA LEU A 29 7.36 18.14 -0.46
C LEU A 29 8.33 16.95 -0.41
N GLN A 30 8.24 16.13 0.65
CA GLN A 30 9.01 14.90 0.78
C GLN A 30 8.64 13.90 -0.34
N GLY A 31 7.36 13.77 -0.68
CA GLY A 31 6.90 12.93 -1.79
C GLY A 31 7.44 13.39 -3.15
N VAL A 32 7.47 14.70 -3.40
CA VAL A 32 8.09 15.28 -4.61
C VAL A 32 9.57 14.92 -4.69
N GLY A 33 10.32 15.06 -3.59
CA GLY A 33 11.72 14.64 -3.53
C GLY A 33 11.89 13.13 -3.73
N GLY A 34 11.04 12.32 -3.11
CA GLY A 34 11.10 10.86 -3.14
C GLY A 34 10.76 10.25 -4.50
N GLY A 35 9.80 10.81 -5.23
CA GLY A 35 9.34 10.27 -6.52
C GLY A 35 10.44 10.19 -7.58
N GLY A 36 11.42 11.10 -7.53
CA GLY A 36 12.56 11.10 -8.44
C GLY A 36 13.72 10.21 -8.02
N LEU A 37 13.79 9.75 -6.76
CA LEU A 37 14.94 8.99 -6.24
C LEU A 37 15.09 7.63 -6.93
N GLN A 38 14.04 6.83 -6.90
CA GLN A 38 14.07 5.46 -7.44
C GLN A 38 14.52 5.38 -8.91
N PRO A 39 13.94 6.15 -9.87
CA PRO A 39 14.39 6.09 -11.27
C PRO A 39 15.80 6.68 -11.44
N SER A 40 16.18 7.68 -10.66
CA SER A 40 17.51 8.28 -10.72
C SER A 40 18.59 7.30 -10.26
N GLU A 41 18.34 6.57 -9.17
CA GLU A 41 19.28 5.57 -8.64
C GLU A 41 19.54 4.44 -9.65
N GLN A 42 18.48 3.92 -10.28
CA GLN A 42 18.59 2.87 -11.30
C GLN A 42 19.37 3.35 -12.52
N ALA A 43 19.15 4.60 -12.97
CA ALA A 43 19.91 5.19 -14.07
C ALA A 43 21.39 5.38 -13.72
N ILE A 44 21.71 5.88 -12.52
CA ILE A 44 23.09 6.05 -12.06
C ILE A 44 23.81 4.69 -11.98
N LEU A 45 23.16 3.66 -11.45
CA LEU A 45 23.69 2.29 -11.40
C LEU A 45 24.00 1.76 -12.80
N ALA A 46 23.10 1.95 -13.76
CA ALA A 46 23.30 1.53 -15.14
C ALA A 46 24.47 2.28 -15.82
N ASP A 47 24.58 3.60 -15.60
CA ASP A 47 25.62 4.43 -16.23
C ASP A 47 27.00 4.24 -15.60
N THR A 48 27.06 3.97 -14.29
CA THR A 48 28.33 3.86 -13.54
C THR A 48 29.01 2.51 -13.75
N PHE A 49 28.24 1.42 -13.79
CA PHE A 49 28.80 0.06 -13.87
C PHE A 49 28.89 -0.44 -15.32
N PRO A 50 30.02 -1.05 -15.72
CA PRO A 50 30.14 -1.69 -17.02
C PRO A 50 29.13 -2.85 -17.14
N PRO A 51 28.64 -3.19 -18.35
CA PRO A 51 27.58 -4.18 -18.54
C PRO A 51 27.77 -5.50 -17.79
N ALA A 52 29.01 -6.02 -17.72
CA ALA A 52 29.33 -7.26 -17.02
C ALA A 52 29.13 -7.20 -15.48
N LYS A 53 29.21 -6.02 -14.87
CA LYS A 53 29.05 -5.82 -13.42
C LYS A 53 27.66 -5.31 -13.02
N ARG A 54 26.83 -4.88 -13.98
CA ARG A 54 25.49 -4.36 -13.73
C ARG A 54 24.61 -5.33 -12.97
N GLY A 55 24.64 -6.62 -13.32
CA GLY A 55 23.86 -7.65 -12.64
C GLY A 55 24.14 -7.71 -11.14
N MET A 56 25.42 -7.66 -10.73
CA MET A 56 25.80 -7.63 -9.31
C MET A 56 25.38 -6.32 -8.64
N ALA A 57 25.52 -5.18 -9.33
CA ALA A 57 25.13 -3.88 -8.80
C ALA A 57 23.61 -3.78 -8.57
N PHE A 58 22.81 -4.25 -9.54
CA PHE A 58 21.36 -4.35 -9.41
C PHE A 58 20.92 -5.39 -8.38
N ALA A 59 21.68 -6.48 -8.19
CA ALA A 59 21.41 -7.44 -7.12
C ALA A 59 21.57 -6.81 -5.72
N VAL A 60 22.64 -6.04 -5.51
CA VAL A 60 22.84 -5.30 -4.23
C VAL A 60 21.76 -4.26 -4.00
N TYR A 61 21.38 -3.52 -5.05
CA TYR A 61 20.26 -2.59 -5.00
C TYR A 61 18.94 -3.29 -4.64
N ALA A 62 18.63 -4.41 -5.29
CA ALA A 62 17.42 -5.18 -5.02
C ALA A 62 17.38 -5.69 -3.57
N MET A 63 18.51 -6.14 -3.00
CA MET A 63 18.59 -6.50 -1.58
C MET A 63 18.20 -5.33 -0.67
N ALA A 64 18.73 -4.13 -0.92
CA ALA A 64 18.38 -2.94 -0.12
C ALA A 64 16.88 -2.59 -0.22
N VAL A 65 16.34 -2.59 -1.44
CA VAL A 65 14.91 -2.31 -1.71
C VAL A 65 13.98 -3.29 -1.02
N VAL A 66 14.42 -4.54 -0.87
CA VAL A 66 13.60 -5.64 -0.36
C VAL A 66 13.72 -5.78 1.17
N VAL A 67 14.89 -5.49 1.75
CA VAL A 67 15.11 -5.49 3.20
C VAL A 67 14.39 -4.32 3.88
N ALA A 68 14.36 -3.14 3.27
CA ALA A 68 13.78 -1.95 3.89
C ALA A 68 12.28 -2.12 4.28
N PRO A 69 11.38 -2.63 3.42
CA PRO A 69 9.98 -2.91 3.79
C PRO A 69 9.83 -4.02 4.83
N ALA A 70 10.76 -4.97 4.91
CA ALA A 70 10.72 -6.06 5.88
C ALA A 70 11.05 -5.58 7.30
N LEU A 71 12.04 -4.70 7.43
CA LEU A 71 12.48 -4.15 8.72
C LEU A 71 11.69 -2.90 9.14
N GLY A 72 11.16 -2.15 8.17
CA GLY A 72 10.52 -0.84 8.37
C GLY A 72 9.45 -0.84 9.47
N PRO A 73 8.44 -1.72 9.44
CA PRO A 73 7.40 -1.78 10.49
C PRO A 73 7.94 -2.09 11.88
N THR A 74 8.94 -2.95 11.99
CA THR A 74 9.53 -3.31 13.31
C THR A 74 10.37 -2.17 13.87
N ILE A 75 11.28 -1.60 13.07
CA ILE A 75 12.11 -0.47 13.51
C ILE A 75 11.22 0.74 13.81
N GLY A 76 10.25 1.04 12.94
CA GLY A 76 9.28 2.11 13.15
C GLY A 76 8.42 1.89 14.40
N GLY A 77 8.01 0.65 14.66
CA GLY A 77 7.28 0.28 15.88
C GLY A 77 8.11 0.50 17.13
N TRP A 78 9.35 -0.01 17.17
CA TRP A 78 10.28 0.18 18.28
C TRP A 78 10.57 1.67 18.56
N ILE A 79 10.79 2.48 17.52
CA ILE A 79 10.98 3.94 17.64
C ILE A 79 9.74 4.61 18.23
N THR A 80 8.54 4.18 17.81
CA THR A 80 7.28 4.78 18.25
C THR A 80 6.99 4.45 19.72
N ASP A 81 7.25 3.22 20.14
CA ASP A 81 7.01 2.77 21.52
C ASP A 81 8.04 3.33 22.51
N ASN A 82 9.33 3.42 22.13
CA ASN A 82 10.42 3.78 23.05
C ASN A 82 10.83 5.26 23.01
N TYR A 83 10.57 5.96 21.90
CA TYR A 83 10.94 7.37 21.72
C TYR A 83 9.73 8.22 21.40
N SER A 84 9.53 8.52 20.12
CA SER A 84 8.43 9.32 19.60
C SER A 84 8.32 9.02 18.12
N TRP A 85 7.09 8.98 17.59
CA TRP A 85 6.83 8.82 16.15
C TRP A 85 7.58 9.85 15.28
N ARG A 86 7.94 11.02 15.83
CA ARG A 86 8.74 12.05 15.13
C ARG A 86 10.11 11.54 14.70
N TRP A 87 10.72 10.64 15.46
CA TRP A 87 12.04 10.07 15.15
C TRP A 87 12.07 9.23 13.87
N ILE A 88 10.91 8.74 13.40
CA ILE A 88 10.79 8.10 12.09
C ILE A 88 11.24 9.05 10.97
N PHE A 89 11.04 10.36 11.15
CA PHE A 89 11.50 11.37 10.19
C PHE A 89 12.95 11.78 10.38
N PHE A 90 13.41 11.88 11.63
CA PHE A 90 14.79 12.25 11.93
C PHE A 90 15.78 11.16 11.54
N MET A 91 15.39 9.88 11.61
CA MET A 91 16.23 8.75 11.20
C MET A 91 16.69 8.87 9.74
N ASN A 92 15.89 9.46 8.86
CA ASN A 92 16.27 9.65 7.45
C ASN A 92 17.40 10.68 7.25
N ILE A 93 17.60 11.60 8.19
CA ILE A 93 18.54 12.72 8.05
C ILE A 93 19.99 12.25 7.93
N PRO A 94 20.55 11.44 8.85
CA PRO A 94 21.93 10.98 8.72
C PRO A 94 22.16 10.23 7.41
N PHE A 95 21.21 9.39 6.97
CA PHE A 95 21.30 8.68 5.68
C PHE A 95 21.19 9.64 4.49
N GLY A 96 20.35 10.65 4.57
CA GLY A 96 20.22 11.69 3.54
C GLY A 96 21.48 12.53 3.39
N VAL A 97 22.06 12.99 4.51
CA VAL A 97 23.34 13.71 4.54
C VAL A 97 24.47 12.84 4.00
N LEU A 98 24.57 11.59 4.44
CA LEU A 98 25.56 10.64 3.96
C LEU A 98 25.38 10.36 2.46
N SER A 99 24.14 10.21 1.98
CA SER A 99 23.84 10.02 0.56
C SER A 99 24.29 11.22 -0.27
N VAL A 100 23.99 12.46 0.16
CA VAL A 100 24.49 13.67 -0.53
C VAL A 100 26.01 13.68 -0.56
N LEU A 101 26.66 13.48 0.58
CA LEU A 101 28.13 13.51 0.70
C LEU A 101 28.77 12.45 -0.20
N LEU A 102 28.37 11.19 -0.08
CA LEU A 102 28.92 10.09 -0.88
C LEU A 102 28.67 10.30 -2.37
N THR A 103 27.49 10.77 -2.76
CA THR A 103 27.18 10.95 -4.17
C THR A 103 27.95 12.14 -4.75
N THR A 104 28.19 13.21 -3.98
CA THR A 104 29.05 14.32 -4.43
C THR A 104 30.52 13.94 -4.57
N LEU A 105 31.01 13.02 -3.73
CA LEU A 105 32.41 12.59 -3.75
C LEU A 105 32.69 11.47 -4.76
N LEU A 106 31.73 10.57 -4.98
CA LEU A 106 31.95 9.32 -5.72
C LEU A 106 31.27 9.28 -7.08
N VAL A 107 30.20 10.05 -7.31
CA VAL A 107 29.45 10.01 -8.58
C VAL A 107 29.85 11.19 -9.45
N SER A 108 30.41 10.88 -10.62
CA SER A 108 30.76 11.86 -11.64
C SER A 108 29.81 11.76 -12.82
N ASP A 109 29.30 12.92 -13.28
CA ASP A 109 28.46 12.98 -14.48
C ASP A 109 29.22 12.44 -15.70
N PRO A 110 28.67 11.47 -16.44
CA PRO A 110 29.27 10.97 -17.68
C PRO A 110 29.49 12.11 -18.70
N PRO A 111 30.56 12.05 -19.52
CA PRO A 111 30.86 13.10 -20.50
C PRO A 111 29.71 13.40 -21.48
N TRP A 112 28.92 12.39 -21.85
CA TRP A 112 27.76 12.54 -22.76
C TRP A 112 26.59 13.33 -22.13
N LEU A 113 26.44 13.30 -20.81
CA LEU A 113 25.35 13.97 -20.09
C LEU A 113 25.60 15.47 -19.96
N ARG A 114 26.88 15.88 -19.93
CA ARG A 114 27.29 17.29 -19.99
C ARG A 114 26.91 17.94 -21.33
N SER A 115 26.97 17.19 -22.43
CA SER A 115 26.55 17.66 -23.76
C SER A 115 25.02 17.79 -23.89
N LYS A 116 24.26 16.87 -23.29
CA LYS A 116 22.79 16.85 -23.37
C LYS A 116 22.09 17.92 -22.53
N LYS A 117 22.75 18.50 -21.52
CA LYS A 117 22.24 19.68 -20.77
C LYS A 117 21.96 20.89 -21.67
N SER A 118 22.60 20.98 -22.84
CA SER A 118 22.41 22.06 -23.82
C SER A 118 21.09 21.95 -24.63
N GLY A 119 20.45 20.78 -24.66
CA GLY A 119 19.31 20.50 -25.56
C GLY A 119 17.90 20.71 -24.97
N GLY A 120 17.78 20.94 -23.65
CA GLY A 120 16.50 21.08 -22.95
C GLY A 120 15.63 19.82 -22.98
N VAL A 121 15.51 19.11 -21.86
CA VAL A 121 14.48 18.07 -21.72
C VAL A 121 13.12 18.78 -21.63
N ARG A 122 12.27 18.60 -22.66
CA ARG A 122 10.90 19.13 -22.64
C ARG A 122 10.05 18.22 -21.77
N VAL A 123 9.73 18.68 -20.56
CA VAL A 123 8.84 17.98 -19.63
C VAL A 123 7.41 18.48 -19.86
N ASP A 124 6.45 17.57 -19.92
CA ASP A 124 5.02 17.92 -20.01
C ASP A 124 4.48 18.38 -18.65
N TYR A 125 4.77 19.64 -18.28
CA TYR A 125 4.31 20.19 -17.01
C TYR A 125 2.79 20.29 -16.89
N ILE A 126 2.07 20.41 -18.01
CA ILE A 126 0.62 20.53 -18.03
C ILE A 126 -0.01 19.16 -17.77
N GLY A 127 0.42 18.12 -18.50
CA GLY A 127 0.00 16.74 -18.27
C GLY A 127 0.28 16.29 -16.83
N PHE A 128 1.48 16.61 -16.32
CA PHE A 128 1.85 16.35 -14.92
C PHE A 128 0.91 17.05 -13.94
N GLY A 129 0.67 18.35 -14.13
CA GLY A 129 -0.18 19.15 -13.24
C GLY A 129 -1.63 18.65 -13.22
N LEU A 130 -2.20 18.33 -14.39
CA LEU A 130 -3.54 17.76 -14.51
C LEU A 130 -3.64 16.39 -13.84
N LEU A 131 -2.65 15.52 -14.04
CA LEU A 131 -2.64 14.20 -13.41
C LEU A 131 -2.50 14.31 -11.88
N ALA A 132 -1.57 15.13 -11.41
CA ALA A 132 -1.32 15.33 -9.98
C ALA A 132 -2.54 15.94 -9.27
N LEU A 133 -3.17 16.96 -9.86
CA LEU A 133 -4.40 17.56 -9.32
C LEU A 133 -5.58 16.59 -9.38
N GLY A 134 -5.74 15.88 -10.49
CA GLY A 134 -6.85 14.94 -10.69
C GLY A 134 -6.81 13.76 -9.73
N LEU A 135 -5.65 13.10 -9.61
CA LEU A 135 -5.44 11.98 -8.69
C LEU A 135 -5.38 12.46 -7.23
N GLY A 136 -4.78 13.61 -6.95
CA GLY A 136 -4.75 14.19 -5.61
C GLY A 136 -6.15 14.52 -5.09
N ALA A 137 -6.98 15.17 -5.92
CA ALA A 137 -8.37 15.45 -5.58
C ALA A 137 -9.19 14.16 -5.42
N LEU A 138 -9.01 13.17 -6.32
CA LEU A 138 -9.65 11.86 -6.18
C LEU A 138 -9.32 11.21 -4.83
N GLN A 139 -8.03 11.23 -4.46
CA GLN A 139 -7.58 10.59 -3.24
C GLN A 139 -8.18 11.24 -1.99
N VAL A 140 -8.28 12.58 -1.96
CA VAL A 140 -8.92 13.28 -0.85
C VAL A 140 -10.40 12.93 -0.77
N VAL A 141 -11.12 12.85 -1.90
CA VAL A 141 -12.53 12.44 -1.93
C VAL A 141 -12.70 11.03 -1.35
N LEU A 142 -11.83 10.09 -1.72
CA LEU A 142 -11.91 8.71 -1.23
C LEU A 142 -11.54 8.60 0.26
N ASP A 143 -10.50 9.30 0.71
CA ASP A 143 -10.03 9.21 2.11
C ASP A 143 -10.88 10.00 3.11
N LYS A 144 -11.44 11.13 2.68
CA LYS A 144 -12.21 12.03 3.55
C LYS A 144 -13.72 11.92 3.37
N GLY A 145 -14.18 11.32 2.26
CA GLY A 145 -15.61 11.19 1.95
C GLY A 145 -16.40 10.65 3.12
N GLU A 146 -16.03 9.48 3.65
CA GLU A 146 -16.77 8.88 4.77
C GLU A 146 -16.77 9.71 6.05
N ARG A 147 -15.67 10.38 6.35
CA ARG A 147 -15.55 11.17 7.58
C ARG A 147 -16.33 12.48 7.51
N GLU A 148 -16.63 12.96 6.31
CA GLU A 148 -17.15 14.29 6.03
C GLU A 148 -18.50 14.20 5.28
N ASP A 149 -19.22 13.09 5.46
CA ASP A 149 -20.56 12.87 4.89
C ASP A 149 -20.64 12.98 3.35
N TRP A 150 -19.55 12.62 2.67
CA TRP A 150 -19.45 12.53 1.22
C TRP A 150 -19.93 13.81 0.50
N PHE A 151 -21.01 13.72 -0.26
CA PHE A 151 -21.50 14.80 -1.12
C PHE A 151 -22.39 15.81 -0.38
N ASP A 152 -22.72 15.57 0.88
CA ASP A 152 -23.35 16.59 1.73
C ASP A 152 -22.35 17.72 2.03
N THR A 153 -21.05 17.42 2.00
CA THR A 153 -20.00 18.41 2.18
C THR A 153 -19.55 19.04 0.86
N ARG A 154 -19.72 20.35 0.76
CA ARG A 154 -19.43 21.15 -0.46
C ARG A 154 -18.01 20.97 -0.99
N TYR A 155 -16.99 20.89 -0.13
CA TYR A 155 -15.61 20.79 -0.61
C TYR A 155 -15.31 19.43 -1.27
N ILE A 156 -15.95 18.34 -0.80
CA ILE A 156 -15.84 17.01 -1.42
C ILE A 156 -16.48 17.02 -2.81
N VAL A 157 -17.62 17.69 -2.98
CA VAL A 157 -18.25 17.86 -4.30
C VAL A 157 -17.32 18.62 -5.26
N VAL A 158 -16.72 19.73 -4.79
CA VAL A 158 -15.76 20.51 -5.60
C VAL A 158 -14.56 19.66 -6.01
N LEU A 159 -13.97 18.89 -5.08
CA LEU A 159 -12.84 18.01 -5.38
C LEU A 159 -13.24 16.86 -6.32
N THR A 160 -14.46 16.35 -6.22
CA THR A 160 -14.98 15.32 -7.12
C THR A 160 -15.08 15.84 -8.54
N VAL A 161 -15.71 17.00 -8.72
CA VAL A 161 -15.83 17.66 -10.03
C VAL A 161 -14.46 18.02 -10.58
N LEU A 162 -13.57 18.59 -9.76
CA LEU A 162 -12.19 18.91 -10.14
C LEU A 162 -11.44 17.66 -10.60
N SER A 163 -11.55 16.55 -9.86
CA SER A 163 -10.92 15.28 -10.20
C SER A 163 -11.40 14.76 -11.57
N ILE A 164 -12.72 14.73 -11.80
CA ILE A 164 -13.30 14.30 -13.07
C ILE A 164 -12.79 15.19 -14.22
N ILE A 165 -12.84 16.51 -14.06
CA ILE A 165 -12.39 17.45 -15.09
C ILE A 165 -10.90 17.24 -15.39
N CYS A 166 -10.04 17.16 -14.37
CA CYS A 166 -8.60 16.98 -14.55
C CYS A 166 -8.23 15.64 -15.18
N LEU A 167 -8.87 14.54 -14.78
CA LEU A 167 -8.59 13.20 -15.33
C LEU A 167 -9.11 13.06 -16.77
N VAL A 168 -10.26 13.66 -17.09
CA VAL A 168 -10.76 13.71 -18.47
C VAL A 168 -9.87 14.60 -19.32
N ALA A 169 -9.48 15.77 -18.81
CA ALA A 169 -8.60 16.70 -19.52
C ALA A 169 -7.22 16.07 -19.78
N VAL A 170 -6.64 15.36 -18.81
CA VAL A 170 -5.33 14.71 -18.99
C VAL A 170 -5.42 13.60 -20.04
N TYR A 171 -6.51 12.84 -20.06
CA TYR A 171 -6.72 11.83 -21.10
C TYR A 171 -6.69 12.43 -22.51
N PHE A 172 -7.44 13.52 -22.75
CA PHE A 172 -7.45 14.19 -24.05
C PHE A 172 -6.13 14.90 -24.37
N TRP A 173 -5.47 15.46 -23.36
CA TRP A 173 -4.17 16.13 -23.51
C TRP A 173 -3.09 15.14 -23.95
N GLU A 174 -2.93 14.03 -23.23
CA GLU A 174 -1.90 13.02 -23.45
C GLU A 174 -2.09 12.29 -24.79
N LEU A 175 -3.32 12.22 -25.33
CA LEU A 175 -3.58 11.67 -26.67
C LEU A 175 -2.97 12.51 -27.81
N HIS A 176 -2.91 13.83 -27.63
CA HIS A 176 -2.47 14.79 -28.64
C HIS A 176 -1.05 15.31 -28.40
N HIS A 177 -0.50 15.12 -27.20
CA HIS A 177 0.83 15.60 -26.85
C HIS A 177 1.93 14.78 -27.52
N LYS A 178 3.03 15.43 -27.94
CA LYS A 178 4.14 14.78 -28.67
C LYS A 178 5.05 13.95 -27.76
N GLN A 179 5.16 14.33 -26.50
CA GLN A 179 5.97 13.65 -25.47
C GLN A 179 5.15 13.44 -24.20
N PRO A 180 4.10 12.58 -24.28
CA PRO A 180 3.17 12.37 -23.18
C PRO A 180 3.87 11.80 -21.94
N ILE A 181 3.44 12.21 -20.73
CA ILE A 181 3.85 11.56 -19.48
C ILE A 181 3.19 10.20 -19.35
N ILE A 182 1.93 10.10 -19.78
CA ILE A 182 1.19 8.85 -19.83
C ILE A 182 0.98 8.48 -21.29
N GLU A 183 1.71 7.47 -21.76
CA GLU A 183 1.47 6.96 -23.10
C GLU A 183 0.19 6.11 -23.14
N VAL A 184 -0.97 6.77 -23.23
CA VAL A 184 -2.32 6.16 -23.21
C VAL A 184 -2.47 5.04 -24.25
N ARG A 185 -1.73 5.12 -25.36
CA ARG A 185 -1.73 4.12 -26.42
C ARG A 185 -1.27 2.73 -25.94
N LEU A 186 -0.52 2.65 -24.84
CA LEU A 186 -0.11 1.38 -24.21
C LEU A 186 -1.32 0.55 -23.75
N PHE A 187 -2.42 1.19 -23.33
CA PHE A 187 -3.66 0.49 -22.94
C PHE A 187 -4.37 -0.20 -24.10
N SER A 188 -3.98 0.07 -25.35
CA SER A 188 -4.50 -0.65 -26.51
C SER A 188 -4.06 -2.12 -26.52
N ASP A 189 -2.94 -2.44 -25.87
CA ASP A 189 -2.56 -3.83 -25.65
C ASP A 189 -3.32 -4.41 -24.46
N ARG A 190 -4.12 -5.45 -24.74
CA ARG A 190 -4.95 -6.12 -23.74
C ARG A 190 -4.12 -6.73 -22.59
N THR A 191 -2.93 -7.27 -22.87
CA THR A 191 -2.09 -7.87 -21.83
C THR A 191 -1.58 -6.79 -20.87
N PHE A 192 -1.14 -5.64 -21.42
CA PHE A 192 -0.73 -4.49 -20.61
C PHE A 192 -1.89 -3.93 -19.76
N LEU A 193 -3.07 -3.75 -20.35
CA LEU A 193 -4.25 -3.27 -19.62
C LEU A 193 -4.62 -4.22 -18.46
N MET A 194 -4.68 -5.52 -18.71
CA MET A 194 -4.98 -6.52 -17.67
C MET A 194 -3.89 -6.54 -16.58
N ALA A 195 -2.62 -6.37 -16.94
CA ALA A 195 -1.54 -6.24 -15.96
C ALA A 195 -1.71 -5.00 -15.08
N CYS A 196 -2.08 -3.85 -15.63
CA CYS A 196 -2.39 -2.64 -14.86
C CYS A 196 -3.55 -2.87 -13.87
N VAL A 197 -4.63 -3.53 -14.30
CA VAL A 197 -5.77 -3.89 -13.43
C VAL A 197 -5.34 -4.83 -12.31
N MET A 198 -4.54 -5.86 -12.62
CA MET A 198 -4.04 -6.79 -11.60
C MET A 198 -3.09 -6.12 -10.63
N LEU A 199 -2.21 -5.22 -11.09
CA LEU A 199 -1.30 -4.48 -10.22
C LEU A 199 -2.02 -3.46 -9.34
N PHE A 200 -3.08 -2.83 -9.86
CA PHE A 200 -4.00 -2.05 -9.05
C PHE A 200 -4.58 -2.92 -7.93
N MET A 201 -5.06 -4.13 -8.25
CA MET A 201 -5.60 -5.05 -7.26
C MET A 201 -4.56 -5.54 -6.23
N VAL A 202 -3.34 -5.84 -6.70
CA VAL A 202 -2.20 -6.18 -5.83
C VAL A 202 -1.92 -5.04 -4.85
N GLY A 203 -1.88 -3.80 -5.34
CA GLY A 203 -1.77 -2.61 -4.51
C GLY A 203 -2.92 -2.53 -3.50
N PHE A 204 -4.15 -2.64 -3.98
CA PHE A 204 -5.37 -2.57 -3.18
C PHE A 204 -5.31 -3.49 -1.97
N VAL A 205 -4.99 -4.78 -2.15
CA VAL A 205 -4.91 -5.73 -1.03
C VAL A 205 -3.66 -5.53 -0.18
N LEU A 206 -2.50 -5.32 -0.80
CA LEU A 206 -1.23 -5.17 -0.10
C LEU A 206 -1.30 -4.01 0.91
N TYR A 207 -1.69 -2.82 0.46
CA TYR A 207 -1.71 -1.64 1.31
C TYR A 207 -2.88 -1.67 2.30
N ALA A 208 -4.07 -2.15 1.90
CA ALA A 208 -5.19 -2.33 2.82
C ALA A 208 -4.83 -3.23 4.01
N THR A 209 -4.25 -4.40 3.76
CA THR A 209 -3.86 -5.33 4.83
C THR A 209 -2.66 -4.87 5.64
N THR A 210 -1.73 -4.13 5.03
CA THR A 210 -0.59 -3.53 5.74
C THR A 210 -1.04 -2.46 6.73
N LEU A 211 -2.21 -1.86 6.52
CA LEU A 211 -2.87 -0.98 7.47
C LEU A 211 -3.74 -1.77 8.47
N LEU A 212 -4.62 -2.65 7.99
CA LEU A 212 -5.61 -3.34 8.83
C LEU A 212 -4.99 -4.26 9.87
N LEU A 213 -3.98 -5.07 9.50
CA LEU A 213 -3.40 -6.06 10.43
C LEU A 213 -2.75 -5.42 11.67
N PRO A 214 -1.84 -4.44 11.53
CA PRO A 214 -1.27 -3.79 12.72
C PRO A 214 -2.31 -2.96 13.47
N GLN A 215 -3.27 -2.34 12.77
CA GLN A 215 -4.35 -1.60 13.44
C GLN A 215 -5.23 -2.54 14.28
N LEU A 216 -5.62 -3.71 13.75
CA LEU A 216 -6.36 -4.75 14.46
C LEU A 216 -5.58 -5.23 15.69
N ALA A 217 -4.30 -5.56 15.52
CA ALA A 217 -3.44 -6.04 16.60
C ALA A 217 -3.29 -4.99 17.72
N GLN A 218 -3.08 -3.72 17.38
CA GLN A 218 -2.90 -2.66 18.37
C GLN A 218 -4.22 -2.28 19.06
N THR A 219 -5.31 -2.15 18.32
CA THR A 219 -6.58 -1.65 18.85
C THR A 219 -7.41 -2.70 19.58
N LEU A 220 -7.45 -3.94 19.07
CA LEU A 220 -8.28 -5.01 19.65
C LEU A 220 -7.47 -6.03 20.46
N MET A 221 -6.21 -6.29 20.09
CA MET A 221 -5.36 -7.27 20.82
C MET A 221 -4.42 -6.60 21.83
N GLY A 222 -4.37 -5.27 21.85
CA GLY A 222 -3.51 -4.51 22.78
C GLY A 222 -2.01 -4.66 22.51
N TYR A 223 -1.62 -5.01 21.29
CA TYR A 223 -0.20 -5.11 20.93
C TYR A 223 0.43 -3.72 20.93
N THR A 224 1.69 -3.64 21.33
CA THR A 224 2.49 -2.43 21.12
C THR A 224 2.81 -2.25 19.62
N ALA A 225 3.28 -1.08 19.21
CA ALA A 225 3.63 -0.85 17.80
C ALA A 225 4.78 -1.77 17.35
N GLU A 226 5.74 -2.03 18.23
CA GLU A 226 6.84 -2.98 18.03
C GLU A 226 6.32 -4.40 17.81
N LEU A 227 5.42 -4.90 18.68
CA LEU A 227 4.85 -6.24 18.52
C LEU A 227 4.04 -6.37 17.22
N ALA A 228 3.25 -5.38 16.87
CA ALA A 228 2.54 -5.35 15.59
C ALA A 228 3.50 -5.32 14.39
N GLY A 229 4.64 -4.62 14.52
CA GLY A 229 5.71 -4.61 13.53
C GLY A 229 6.39 -5.98 13.38
N LEU A 230 6.73 -6.63 14.49
CA LEU A 230 7.33 -7.97 14.54
C LEU A 230 6.41 -9.04 13.94
N MET A 231 5.10 -8.90 14.13
CA MET A 231 4.11 -9.80 13.54
C MET A 231 4.11 -9.78 12.01
N ILE A 232 4.37 -8.61 11.40
CA ILE A 232 4.30 -8.41 9.94
C ILE A 232 5.64 -8.67 9.26
N MET A 233 6.75 -8.47 9.99
CA MET A 233 8.13 -8.61 9.51
C MET A 233 8.40 -9.94 8.79
N PRO A 234 7.99 -11.13 9.30
CA PRO A 234 8.16 -12.40 8.62
C PRO A 234 7.54 -12.45 7.21
N GLY A 235 6.43 -11.75 6.99
CA GLY A 235 5.85 -11.61 5.65
C GLY A 235 6.78 -10.84 4.70
N GLY A 236 7.44 -9.79 5.19
CA GLY A 236 8.46 -9.08 4.44
C GLY A 236 9.63 -10.01 4.05
N PHE A 237 10.18 -10.75 5.01
CA PHE A 237 11.24 -11.74 4.76
C PHE A 237 10.81 -12.85 3.79
N THR A 238 9.56 -13.27 3.86
CA THR A 238 8.99 -14.28 2.95
C THR A 238 9.01 -13.79 1.50
N LEU A 239 8.67 -12.52 1.24
CA LEU A 239 8.79 -11.96 -0.11
C LEU A 239 10.24 -12.04 -0.62
N ILE A 240 11.23 -11.73 0.21
CA ILE A 240 12.65 -11.79 -0.16
C ILE A 240 13.04 -13.19 -0.65
N LEU A 241 12.59 -14.21 0.08
CA LEU A 241 12.94 -15.61 -0.20
C LEU A 241 12.16 -16.19 -1.38
N VAL A 242 10.88 -15.82 -1.52
CA VAL A 242 9.98 -16.42 -2.51
C VAL A 242 10.11 -15.75 -3.89
N LEU A 243 10.47 -14.46 -3.96
CA LEU A 243 10.61 -13.76 -5.24
C LEU A 243 11.63 -14.44 -6.20
N PRO A 244 12.87 -14.77 -5.79
CA PRO A 244 13.80 -15.52 -6.66
C PRO A 244 13.25 -16.87 -7.11
N PHE A 245 12.55 -17.58 -6.21
CA PHE A 245 11.93 -18.87 -6.51
C PHE A 245 10.84 -18.74 -7.59
N VAL A 246 9.98 -17.73 -7.47
CA VAL A 246 8.95 -17.42 -8.49
C VAL A 246 9.61 -17.05 -9.82
N GLY A 247 10.70 -16.27 -9.80
CA GLY A 247 11.48 -15.96 -11.01
C GLY A 247 12.02 -17.21 -11.72
N PHE A 248 12.51 -18.20 -10.95
CA PHE A 248 12.92 -19.48 -11.49
C PHE A 248 11.74 -20.28 -12.09
N LEU A 249 10.59 -20.33 -11.40
CA LEU A 249 9.39 -21.01 -11.91
C LEU A 249 8.89 -20.39 -13.22
N LEU A 250 9.00 -19.08 -13.38
CA LEU A 250 8.58 -18.37 -14.58
C LEU A 250 9.36 -18.79 -15.84
N SER A 251 10.58 -19.31 -15.67
CA SER A 251 11.35 -19.89 -16.79
C SER A 251 10.78 -21.21 -17.30
N ARG A 252 9.91 -21.87 -16.51
CA ARG A 252 9.35 -23.21 -16.80
C ARG A 252 7.84 -23.22 -16.99
N TYR A 253 7.12 -22.24 -16.45
CA TYR A 253 5.65 -22.19 -16.44
C TYR A 253 5.12 -20.89 -17.05
N ASP A 254 3.92 -20.94 -17.64
CA ASP A 254 3.24 -19.74 -18.18
C ASP A 254 2.91 -18.77 -17.04
N ALA A 255 3.28 -17.50 -17.22
CA ALA A 255 3.01 -16.41 -16.28
C ALA A 255 1.54 -16.40 -15.82
N ARG A 256 0.59 -16.66 -16.71
CA ARG A 256 -0.85 -16.62 -16.41
C ARG A 256 -1.28 -17.69 -15.41
N VAL A 257 -0.69 -18.88 -15.48
CA VAL A 257 -0.97 -19.95 -14.50
C VAL A 257 -0.46 -19.53 -13.12
N MET A 258 0.72 -18.91 -13.08
CA MET A 258 1.30 -18.41 -11.84
C MET A 258 0.49 -17.25 -11.24
N ILE A 259 -0.03 -16.34 -12.08
CA ILE A 259 -0.91 -15.25 -11.64
C ILE A 259 -2.21 -15.81 -11.09
N ALA A 260 -2.86 -16.75 -11.79
CA ALA A 260 -4.10 -17.38 -11.32
C ALA A 260 -3.88 -18.09 -9.98
N PHE A 261 -2.77 -18.82 -9.84
CA PHE A 261 -2.38 -19.44 -8.57
C PHE A 261 -2.15 -18.39 -7.47
N GLY A 262 -1.44 -17.32 -7.76
CA GLY A 262 -1.21 -16.22 -6.83
C GLY A 262 -2.51 -15.56 -6.37
N LEU A 263 -3.48 -15.33 -7.26
CA LEU A 263 -4.78 -14.73 -6.93
C LEU A 263 -5.64 -15.67 -6.08
N LEU A 264 -5.64 -16.97 -6.39
CA LEU A 264 -6.32 -17.99 -5.57
C LEU A 264 -5.71 -18.08 -4.18
N LEU A 265 -4.38 -18.10 -4.09
CA LEU A 265 -3.68 -18.14 -2.81
C LEU A 265 -3.91 -16.86 -1.99
N LEU A 266 -3.98 -15.70 -2.67
CA LEU A 266 -4.30 -14.42 -2.03
C LEU A 266 -5.72 -14.44 -1.47
N ALA A 267 -6.70 -14.84 -2.27
CA ALA A 267 -8.09 -14.98 -1.83
C ALA A 267 -8.21 -15.95 -0.65
N MET A 268 -7.56 -17.11 -0.74
CA MET A 268 -7.53 -18.10 0.34
C MET A 268 -6.92 -17.51 1.62
N SER A 269 -5.82 -16.76 1.52
CA SER A 269 -5.20 -16.11 2.69
C SER A 269 -6.15 -15.11 3.35
N MET A 270 -6.92 -14.35 2.57
CA MET A 270 -7.90 -13.38 3.07
C MET A 270 -9.11 -14.06 3.72
N PHE A 271 -9.65 -15.12 3.11
CA PHE A 271 -10.73 -15.90 3.73
C PHE A 271 -10.27 -16.63 4.98
N LEU A 272 -9.02 -17.09 5.02
CA LEU A 272 -8.44 -17.69 6.22
C LEU A 272 -8.40 -16.66 7.36
N MET A 273 -7.95 -15.43 7.10
CA MET A 273 -7.99 -14.34 8.08
C MET A 273 -9.43 -14.05 8.54
N ALA A 274 -10.37 -13.97 7.59
CA ALA A 274 -11.79 -13.71 7.89
C ALA A 274 -12.46 -14.80 8.74
N HIS A 275 -11.98 -16.04 8.68
CA HIS A 275 -12.58 -17.17 9.40
C HIS A 275 -11.84 -17.56 10.69
N ARG A 276 -10.51 -17.40 10.72
CA ARG A 276 -9.67 -17.81 11.86
C ARG A 276 -9.46 -16.73 12.91
N PHE A 277 -9.61 -15.46 12.54
CA PHE A 277 -9.37 -14.38 13.51
C PHE A 277 -10.58 -14.19 14.40
N ASP A 278 -10.33 -14.09 15.69
CA ASP A 278 -11.29 -13.70 16.73
C ASP A 278 -10.60 -12.75 17.71
N LEU A 279 -11.28 -12.40 18.81
CA LEU A 279 -10.74 -11.50 19.83
C LEU A 279 -9.58 -12.09 20.65
N ASP A 280 -9.33 -13.40 20.55
CA ASP A 280 -8.32 -14.14 21.29
C ASP A 280 -7.22 -14.68 20.35
N VAL A 281 -7.18 -14.22 19.10
CA VAL A 281 -6.21 -14.65 18.09
C VAL A 281 -4.79 -14.38 18.57
N ASP A 282 -3.95 -15.41 18.47
CA ASP A 282 -2.57 -15.33 18.94
C ASP A 282 -1.62 -14.75 17.88
N PHE A 283 -0.46 -14.28 18.35
CA PHE A 283 0.57 -13.67 17.52
C PHE A 283 0.99 -14.58 16.36
N LYS A 284 1.13 -15.89 16.59
CA LYS A 284 1.63 -16.82 15.57
C LYS A 284 0.60 -17.01 14.46
N THR A 285 -0.68 -17.08 14.80
CA THR A 285 -1.75 -17.19 13.79
C THR A 285 -1.78 -15.97 12.88
N MET A 286 -1.69 -14.75 13.43
CA MET A 286 -1.63 -13.53 12.62
C MET A 286 -0.35 -13.45 11.77
N MET A 287 0.79 -13.82 12.34
CA MET A 287 2.08 -13.87 11.64
C MET A 287 2.04 -14.84 10.45
N TRP A 288 1.57 -16.08 10.65
CA TRP A 288 1.48 -17.06 9.57
C TRP A 288 0.46 -16.68 8.50
N ALA A 289 -0.63 -16.03 8.88
CA ALA A 289 -1.57 -15.49 7.90
C ALA A 289 -0.90 -14.42 7.02
N ARG A 290 -0.07 -13.54 7.60
CA ARG A 290 0.70 -12.55 6.83
C ARG A 290 1.78 -13.19 5.95
N VAL A 291 2.42 -14.26 6.41
CA VAL A 291 3.38 -15.05 5.61
C VAL A 291 2.68 -15.67 4.41
N LEU A 292 1.52 -16.32 4.60
CA LEU A 292 0.74 -16.91 3.51
C LEU A 292 0.35 -15.86 2.46
N GLN A 293 -0.11 -14.69 2.92
CA GLN A 293 -0.39 -13.57 2.05
C GLN A 293 0.87 -13.10 1.29
N ALA A 294 2.02 -12.98 1.96
CA ALA A 294 3.27 -12.60 1.32
C ALA A 294 3.70 -13.58 0.20
N VAL A 295 3.54 -14.89 0.42
CA VAL A 295 3.76 -15.89 -0.64
C VAL A 295 2.89 -15.59 -1.85
N SER A 296 1.59 -15.37 -1.65
CA SER A 296 0.65 -15.07 -2.75
C SER A 296 1.05 -13.82 -3.55
N LEU A 297 1.50 -12.76 -2.86
CA LEU A 297 1.95 -11.53 -3.49
C LEU A 297 3.21 -11.73 -4.34
N ALA A 298 4.14 -12.60 -3.94
CA ALA A 298 5.32 -12.93 -4.75
C ALA A 298 4.92 -13.57 -6.10
N PHE A 299 3.95 -14.48 -6.09
CA PHE A 299 3.39 -15.11 -7.29
C PHE A 299 2.59 -14.15 -8.19
N LEU A 300 2.26 -12.96 -7.70
CA LEU A 300 1.61 -11.91 -8.50
C LEU A 300 2.64 -10.91 -9.04
N PHE A 301 3.52 -10.40 -8.18
CA PHE A 301 4.45 -9.33 -8.54
C PHE A 301 5.30 -9.65 -9.77
N ILE A 302 6.02 -10.76 -9.74
CA ILE A 302 6.96 -11.08 -10.84
C ILE A 302 6.19 -11.43 -12.12
N PRO A 303 5.24 -12.39 -12.12
CA PRO A 303 4.59 -12.81 -13.36
C PRO A 303 3.77 -11.71 -14.03
N ILE A 304 3.10 -10.84 -13.26
CA ILE A 304 2.35 -9.72 -13.83
C ILE A 304 3.30 -8.73 -14.52
N ASN A 305 4.41 -8.36 -13.85
CA ASN A 305 5.39 -7.45 -14.44
C ASN A 305 5.99 -8.02 -15.72
N THR A 306 6.41 -9.30 -15.72
CA THR A 306 6.95 -9.95 -16.91
C THR A 306 5.93 -10.00 -18.06
N ALA A 307 4.68 -10.35 -17.77
CA ALA A 307 3.63 -10.39 -18.77
C ALA A 307 3.31 -9.00 -19.35
N ALA A 308 3.39 -7.95 -18.53
CA ALA A 308 3.15 -6.57 -18.96
C ALA A 308 4.18 -6.08 -20.00
N TYR A 309 5.45 -6.49 -19.87
CA TYR A 309 6.50 -6.10 -20.81
C TYR A 309 6.61 -7.00 -22.05
N SER A 310 5.95 -8.16 -22.06
CA SER A 310 6.16 -9.19 -23.09
C SER A 310 5.79 -8.76 -24.51
N TYR A 311 4.88 -7.79 -24.67
CA TYR A 311 4.39 -7.32 -25.98
C TYR A 311 4.72 -5.85 -26.26
N LEU A 312 5.52 -5.21 -25.39
CA LEU A 312 5.85 -3.81 -25.55
C LEU A 312 7.17 -3.64 -26.31
N PRO A 313 7.27 -2.66 -27.22
CA PRO A 313 8.55 -2.24 -27.78
C PRO A 313 9.51 -1.87 -26.66
N ARG A 314 10.78 -2.28 -26.78
CA ARG A 314 11.81 -2.07 -25.74
C ARG A 314 11.98 -0.59 -25.37
N GLU A 315 11.74 0.29 -26.32
CA GLU A 315 11.81 1.74 -26.18
C GLU A 315 10.77 2.29 -25.19
N LYS A 316 9.67 1.56 -24.96
CA LYS A 316 8.55 1.96 -24.10
C LYS A 316 8.58 1.37 -22.69
N ASN A 317 9.56 0.52 -22.38
CA ASN A 317 9.65 -0.17 -21.08
C ASN A 317 9.70 0.81 -19.89
N ASN A 318 10.41 1.94 -20.04
CA ASN A 318 10.50 2.95 -18.97
C ASN A 318 9.14 3.61 -18.69
N THR A 319 8.40 4.00 -19.73
CA THR A 319 7.06 4.59 -19.62
C THR A 319 6.06 3.58 -19.06
N ALA A 320 6.13 2.33 -19.51
CA ALA A 320 5.29 1.24 -19.02
C ALA A 320 5.53 0.93 -17.53
N SER A 321 6.79 0.94 -17.08
CA SER A 321 7.16 0.76 -15.68
C SER A 321 6.58 1.87 -14.79
N GLY A 322 6.64 3.13 -15.25
CA GLY A 322 6.02 4.25 -14.56
C GLY A 322 4.52 4.05 -14.36
N LEU A 323 3.81 3.63 -15.41
CA LEU A 323 2.37 3.36 -15.35
C LEU A 323 2.01 2.18 -14.45
N ILE A 324 2.75 1.07 -14.53
CA ILE A 324 2.55 -0.10 -13.67
C ILE A 324 2.66 0.28 -12.19
N ASN A 325 3.70 1.05 -11.84
CA ASN A 325 3.88 1.53 -10.47
C ASN A 325 2.78 2.52 -10.06
N LEU A 326 2.34 3.40 -10.97
CA LEU A 326 1.23 4.32 -10.74
C LEU A 326 -0.05 3.56 -10.39
N PHE A 327 -0.44 2.57 -11.20
CA PHE A 327 -1.65 1.77 -10.94
C PHE A 327 -1.56 1.01 -9.62
N ARG A 328 -0.41 0.44 -9.28
CA ARG A 328 -0.20 -0.20 -7.97
C ARG A 328 -0.36 0.78 -6.82
N ASN A 329 0.23 1.97 -6.92
CA ASN A 329 0.17 2.97 -5.84
C ASN A 329 -1.25 3.55 -5.70
N ILE A 330 -1.93 3.87 -6.81
CA ILE A 330 -3.34 4.29 -6.79
C ILE A 330 -4.19 3.17 -6.18
N GLY A 331 -4.02 1.93 -6.64
CA GLY A 331 -4.72 0.77 -6.08
C GLY A 331 -4.53 0.66 -4.57
N GLY A 332 -3.30 0.84 -4.09
CA GLY A 332 -3.01 0.87 -2.67
C GLY A 332 -3.71 1.97 -1.90
N SER A 333 -3.73 3.18 -2.46
CA SER A 333 -4.40 4.32 -1.84
C SER A 333 -5.92 4.15 -1.80
N VAL A 334 -6.53 3.68 -2.90
CA VAL A 334 -7.95 3.33 -2.96
C VAL A 334 -8.28 2.19 -2.00
N GLY A 335 -7.40 1.18 -1.89
CA GLY A 335 -7.56 0.06 -0.97
C GLY A 335 -7.59 0.49 0.49
N ILE A 336 -6.70 1.42 0.88
CA ILE A 336 -6.71 2.03 2.22
C ILE A 336 -8.04 2.77 2.46
N SER A 337 -8.44 3.66 1.55
CA SER A 337 -9.70 4.42 1.69
C SER A 337 -10.92 3.50 1.79
N PHE A 338 -10.93 2.42 0.99
CA PHE A 338 -12.00 1.44 0.98
C PHE A 338 -12.13 0.73 2.32
N VAL A 339 -11.04 0.15 2.83
CA VAL A 339 -11.12 -0.63 4.08
C VAL A 339 -11.35 0.23 5.31
N THR A 340 -10.86 1.48 5.34
CA THR A 340 -11.13 2.40 6.44
C THR A 340 -12.60 2.85 6.46
N THR A 341 -13.15 3.20 5.30
CA THR A 341 -14.58 3.51 5.12
C THR A 341 -15.44 2.32 5.52
N MET A 342 -15.10 1.14 5.00
CA MET A 342 -15.89 -0.05 5.21
C MET A 342 -15.75 -0.56 6.65
N LEU A 343 -14.60 -0.40 7.30
CA LEU A 343 -14.45 -0.65 8.74
C LEU A 343 -15.42 0.24 9.54
N ALA A 344 -15.47 1.55 9.27
CA ALA A 344 -16.37 2.46 9.97
C ALA A 344 -17.85 2.08 9.79
N ARG A 345 -18.29 1.89 8.54
CA ARG A 345 -19.68 1.52 8.22
C ARG A 345 -20.08 0.16 8.78
N ARG A 346 -19.21 -0.84 8.67
CA ARG A 346 -19.49 -2.19 9.16
C ARG A 346 -19.46 -2.26 10.68
N THR A 347 -18.59 -1.51 11.36
CA THR A 347 -18.65 -1.37 12.82
C THR A 347 -19.99 -0.78 13.26
N GLN A 348 -20.45 0.30 12.62
CA GLN A 348 -21.76 0.91 12.93
C GLN A 348 -22.91 -0.07 12.66
N PHE A 349 -22.88 -0.78 11.52
CA PHE A 349 -23.87 -1.79 11.18
C PHE A 349 -23.93 -2.89 12.25
N HIS A 350 -22.81 -3.52 12.57
CA HIS A 350 -22.77 -4.60 13.57
C HIS A 350 -23.14 -4.12 14.98
N GLN A 351 -22.78 -2.89 15.33
CA GLN A 351 -23.21 -2.28 16.58
C GLN A 351 -24.74 -2.15 16.64
N SER A 352 -25.38 -1.72 15.55
CA SER A 352 -26.85 -1.61 15.50
C SER A 352 -27.52 -2.99 15.61
N VAL A 353 -26.96 -4.02 14.96
CA VAL A 353 -27.47 -5.40 14.99
C VAL A 353 -27.31 -5.99 16.40
N LEU A 354 -26.13 -5.87 17.01
CA LEU A 354 -25.87 -6.42 18.33
C LEU A 354 -26.67 -5.70 19.43
N THR A 355 -26.81 -4.37 19.35
CA THR A 355 -27.62 -3.63 20.33
C THR A 355 -29.11 -3.94 20.20
N ALA A 356 -29.62 -4.26 19.01
CA ALA A 356 -31.00 -4.70 18.81
C ALA A 356 -31.32 -6.03 19.53
N HIS A 357 -30.30 -6.88 19.78
CA HIS A 357 -30.44 -8.09 20.59
C HIS A 357 -30.16 -7.86 22.09
N ALA A 358 -29.50 -6.77 22.46
CA ALA A 358 -29.17 -6.40 23.83
C ALA A 358 -30.32 -5.63 24.53
N THR A 359 -31.52 -6.23 24.54
CA THR A 359 -32.71 -5.61 25.13
C THR A 359 -32.99 -6.12 26.54
N ALA A 360 -33.65 -5.30 27.36
CA ALA A 360 -34.12 -5.68 28.70
C ALA A 360 -35.08 -6.88 28.70
N TYR A 361 -35.65 -7.22 27.55
CA TYR A 361 -36.56 -8.36 27.37
C TYR A 361 -35.81 -9.67 27.12
N SER A 362 -34.57 -9.61 26.62
CA SER A 362 -33.78 -10.82 26.39
C SER A 362 -33.30 -11.44 27.71
N ALA A 363 -33.50 -12.75 27.87
CA ALA A 363 -33.10 -13.46 29.09
C ALA A 363 -31.57 -13.46 29.26
N GLN A 364 -30.84 -13.61 28.16
CA GLN A 364 -29.38 -13.64 28.14
C GLN A 364 -28.78 -12.29 28.58
N PHE A 365 -29.31 -11.16 28.08
CA PHE A 365 -28.82 -9.84 28.47
C PHE A 365 -29.14 -9.54 29.93
N ARG A 366 -30.34 -9.89 30.41
CA ARG A 366 -30.67 -9.74 31.84
C ARG A 366 -29.74 -10.54 32.74
N ALA A 367 -29.43 -11.79 32.37
CA ALA A 367 -28.48 -12.62 33.10
C ALA A 367 -27.07 -12.01 33.10
N ALA A 368 -26.61 -11.50 31.95
CA ALA A 368 -25.32 -10.81 31.85
C ALA A 368 -25.26 -9.54 32.72
N VAL A 369 -26.30 -8.69 32.68
CA VAL A 369 -26.40 -7.49 33.52
C VAL A 369 -26.39 -7.86 35.00
N GLN A 370 -27.16 -8.87 35.42
CA GLN A 370 -27.20 -9.29 36.83
C GLN A 370 -25.84 -9.82 37.29
N GLY A 371 -25.21 -10.70 36.51
CA GLY A 371 -23.90 -11.27 36.83
C GLY A 371 -22.80 -10.21 36.92
N THR A 372 -22.70 -9.34 35.92
CA THR A 372 -21.71 -8.24 35.91
C THR A 372 -21.99 -7.21 37.02
N SER A 373 -23.25 -6.90 37.29
CA SER A 373 -23.60 -5.97 38.37
C SER A 373 -23.27 -6.53 39.74
N GLN A 374 -23.39 -7.84 39.96
CA GLN A 374 -22.95 -8.48 41.21
C GLN A 374 -21.44 -8.35 41.41
N ILE A 375 -20.64 -8.48 40.35
CA ILE A 375 -19.19 -8.27 40.42
C ILE A 375 -18.88 -6.84 40.86
N PHE A 376 -19.48 -5.82 40.23
CA PHE A 376 -19.24 -4.42 40.61
C PHE A 376 -19.75 -4.08 42.01
N MET A 377 -20.90 -4.63 42.41
CA MET A 377 -21.42 -4.46 43.77
C MET A 377 -20.47 -5.10 44.80
N SER A 378 -19.93 -6.29 44.52
CA SER A 378 -18.97 -6.97 45.39
C SER A 378 -17.63 -6.22 45.49
N ALA A 379 -17.27 -5.45 44.46
CA ALA A 379 -16.12 -4.55 44.45
C ALA A 379 -16.39 -3.19 45.13
N GLY A 380 -17.57 -2.98 45.70
CA GLY A 380 -17.94 -1.76 46.42
C GLY A 380 -18.33 -0.57 45.53
N ALA A 381 -18.64 -0.80 44.25
CA ALA A 381 -18.99 0.28 43.33
C ALA A 381 -20.39 0.85 43.60
N VAL A 382 -20.46 2.12 43.99
CA VAL A 382 -21.72 2.87 44.19
C VAL A 382 -22.51 3.04 42.89
N THR A 383 -21.82 3.03 41.74
CA THR A 383 -22.38 3.13 40.39
C THR A 383 -22.36 1.80 39.63
N ALA A 384 -22.45 0.67 40.33
CA ALA A 384 -22.33 -0.69 39.77
C ALA A 384 -23.20 -0.93 38.54
N GLN A 385 -24.44 -0.43 38.54
CA GLN A 385 -25.36 -0.62 37.42
C GLN A 385 -24.93 0.18 36.17
N GLN A 386 -24.48 1.42 36.34
CA GLN A 386 -23.99 2.24 35.22
C GLN A 386 -22.68 1.67 34.66
N GLN A 387 -21.78 1.21 35.53
CA GLN A 387 -20.52 0.55 35.13
C GLN A 387 -20.79 -0.77 34.38
N THR A 388 -21.80 -1.52 34.80
CA THR A 388 -22.25 -2.74 34.11
C THR A 388 -22.68 -2.48 32.68
N TYR A 389 -23.58 -1.51 32.47
CA TYR A 389 -24.03 -1.16 31.12
C TYR A 389 -22.87 -0.62 30.26
N GLY A 390 -21.98 0.19 30.85
CA GLY A 390 -20.78 0.68 30.16
C GLY A 390 -19.85 -0.45 29.71
N GLN A 391 -19.60 -1.45 30.57
CA GLN A 391 -18.76 -2.60 30.23
C GLN A 391 -19.40 -3.46 29.14
N LEU A 392 -20.69 -3.81 29.27
CA LEU A 392 -21.40 -4.61 28.27
C LEU A 392 -21.44 -3.91 26.91
N TYR A 393 -21.69 -2.60 26.90
CA TYR A 393 -21.64 -1.81 25.67
C TYR A 393 -20.22 -1.74 25.08
N GLY A 394 -19.19 -1.61 25.91
CA GLY A 394 -17.79 -1.72 25.49
C GLY A 394 -17.49 -3.07 24.82
N SER A 395 -18.00 -4.17 25.36
CA SER A 395 -17.90 -5.50 24.73
C SER A 395 -18.62 -5.57 23.39
N ILE A 396 -19.83 -4.98 23.28
CA ILE A 396 -20.56 -4.88 21.99
C ILE A 396 -19.72 -4.12 20.96
N LEU A 397 -19.11 -2.98 21.34
CA LEU A 397 -18.26 -2.21 20.44
C LEU A 397 -17.02 -3.01 20.02
N ARG A 398 -16.37 -3.71 20.95
CA ARG A 398 -15.19 -4.53 20.65
C ARG A 398 -15.51 -5.68 19.67
N GLN A 399 -16.65 -6.35 19.89
CA GLN A 399 -17.17 -7.39 18.98
C GLN A 399 -17.55 -6.81 17.62
N SER A 400 -18.26 -5.67 17.57
CA SER A 400 -18.66 -5.01 16.34
C SER A 400 -17.46 -4.65 15.47
N ASN A 401 -16.40 -4.12 16.08
CA ASN A 401 -15.15 -3.82 15.39
C ASN A 401 -14.48 -5.09 14.86
N MET A 402 -14.43 -6.16 15.67
CA MET A 402 -13.83 -7.42 15.23
C MET A 402 -14.53 -7.97 13.99
N ILE A 403 -15.87 -8.07 14.01
CA ILE A 403 -16.64 -8.57 12.86
C ILE A 403 -16.45 -7.66 11.64
N ALA A 404 -16.34 -6.34 11.84
CA ALA A 404 -16.04 -5.41 10.75
C ALA A 404 -14.64 -5.62 10.12
N TYR A 405 -13.63 -6.01 10.91
CA TYR A 405 -12.34 -6.45 10.37
C TYR A 405 -12.47 -7.74 9.56
N LEU A 406 -13.25 -8.73 10.04
CA LEU A 406 -13.49 -9.98 9.32
C LEU A 406 -14.18 -9.74 7.98
N ASP A 407 -15.19 -8.87 7.95
CA ASP A 407 -15.86 -8.46 6.72
C ASP A 407 -14.87 -7.86 5.72
N ASN A 408 -13.97 -6.98 6.18
CA ASN A 408 -12.94 -6.38 5.33
C ASN A 408 -12.03 -7.45 4.72
N PHE A 409 -11.53 -8.41 5.50
CA PHE A 409 -10.75 -9.51 4.95
C PHE A 409 -11.56 -10.33 3.95
N TRP A 410 -12.83 -10.61 4.23
CA TRP A 410 -13.69 -11.32 3.29
C TRP A 410 -13.88 -10.56 1.96
N MET A 411 -14.13 -9.25 2.01
CA MET A 411 -14.25 -8.40 0.82
C MET A 411 -12.94 -8.31 0.02
N LEU A 412 -11.79 -8.29 0.70
CA LEU A 412 -10.48 -8.37 0.05
C LEU A 412 -10.27 -9.73 -0.64
N GLY A 413 -10.77 -10.81 -0.05
CA GLY A 413 -10.76 -12.14 -0.66
C GLY A 413 -11.64 -12.22 -1.91
N VAL A 414 -12.87 -11.69 -1.84
CA VAL A 414 -13.80 -11.65 -2.97
C VAL A 414 -13.25 -10.80 -4.12
N SER A 415 -12.67 -9.64 -3.82
CA SER A 415 -12.07 -8.80 -4.86
C SER A 415 -10.88 -9.50 -5.53
N ALA A 416 -10.09 -10.30 -4.79
CA ALA A 416 -8.99 -11.06 -5.38
C ALA A 416 -9.50 -12.14 -6.35
N LEU A 417 -10.61 -12.82 -5.99
CA LEU A 417 -11.28 -13.77 -6.89
C LEU A 417 -11.87 -13.09 -8.12
N ALA A 418 -12.45 -11.89 -7.97
CA ALA A 418 -13.08 -11.16 -9.06
C ALA A 418 -12.11 -10.78 -10.18
N VAL A 419 -10.80 -10.74 -9.90
CA VAL A 419 -9.75 -10.43 -10.89
C VAL A 419 -9.23 -11.67 -11.63
N ILE A 420 -9.52 -12.89 -11.15
CA ILE A 420 -9.07 -14.14 -11.80
C ILE A 420 -9.53 -14.24 -13.27
N PRO A 421 -10.80 -13.92 -13.64
CA PRO A 421 -11.23 -13.95 -15.02
C PRO A 421 -10.37 -13.10 -15.97
N PHE A 422 -9.80 -12.00 -15.48
CA PHE A 422 -8.96 -11.10 -16.28
C PHE A 422 -7.62 -11.75 -16.69
N VAL A 423 -7.17 -12.77 -15.97
CA VAL A 423 -5.98 -13.56 -16.33
C VAL A 423 -6.18 -14.24 -17.68
N PHE A 424 -7.39 -14.73 -17.96
CA PHE A 424 -7.70 -15.41 -19.21
C PHE A 424 -7.84 -14.45 -20.40
N LEU A 425 -8.01 -13.15 -20.15
CA LEU A 425 -8.02 -12.11 -21.19
C LEU A 425 -6.61 -11.72 -21.66
N MET A 426 -5.56 -12.12 -20.94
CA MET A 426 -4.17 -11.89 -21.34
C MET A 426 -3.79 -12.79 -22.53
N LYS A 427 -3.06 -12.21 -23.50
CA LYS A 427 -2.53 -12.96 -24.65
C LYS A 427 -1.54 -14.04 -24.15
N ARG A 428 -1.47 -15.18 -24.85
CA ARG A 428 -0.50 -16.25 -24.53
C ARG A 428 0.91 -15.77 -24.88
N PRO A 429 1.85 -15.65 -23.92
CA PRO A 429 3.20 -15.20 -24.20
C PRO A 429 3.82 -16.07 -25.32
N PRO A 430 4.57 -15.49 -26.27
CA PRO A 430 5.25 -16.28 -27.29
C PRO A 430 6.17 -17.29 -26.62
N GLN A 431 6.06 -18.57 -26.99
CA GLN A 431 6.96 -19.62 -26.48
C GLN A 431 8.42 -19.21 -26.80
N GLY A 432 9.24 -19.06 -25.76
CA GLY A 432 10.67 -18.72 -25.90
C GLY A 432 11.08 -17.28 -25.55
N ALA A 433 10.16 -16.42 -25.08
CA ALA A 433 10.53 -15.12 -24.50
C ALA A 433 11.10 -15.30 -23.06
N VAL A 434 12.15 -16.11 -22.93
CA VAL A 434 12.93 -16.21 -21.69
C VAL A 434 13.68 -14.90 -21.50
N ALA A 435 13.34 -14.21 -20.40
CA ALA A 435 14.20 -13.30 -19.65
C ALA A 435 15.34 -12.62 -20.44
N ALA A 436 15.01 -11.63 -21.27
CA ALA A 436 15.99 -10.58 -21.55
C ALA A 436 16.05 -9.72 -20.27
N GLY A 437 17.09 -9.97 -19.49
CA GLY A 437 17.30 -9.44 -18.14
C GLY A 437 17.09 -7.93 -18.02
N HIS A 438 16.65 -7.56 -16.81
CA HIS A 438 16.97 -6.27 -16.21
C HIS A 438 18.48 -6.17 -15.94
#